data_AF-A0A1V0UXC3-F1
#
_entry.id   AF-A0A1V0UXC3-F1
#
_cell.length_a   1.000
_cell.length_b   1.000
_cell.length_c   1.000
_cell.angle_alpha   90.00
_cell.angle_beta   90.00
_cell.angle_gamma   90.00
#
_symmetry.space_group_name_H-M   'P 1'
#
loop_
_entity.id
_entity.type
_entity.pdbx_description
1 polymer ?
#
loop_
_entity_poly.entity_id
_entity_poly.type
_entity_poly.pdbx_seq_one_letter_code
_entity_poly.pdbx_strand_id
1 'polypeptide(L)'
;MLKIAQLVLLNDIVRLPKDTLKEICINLNMPNNGTASELVSDIWLKMKDATSVRTQVYEYCHDRIFGGKTSISWYKFTEGIKGVRNLIEEKHGDKNPFDELRIPLSEEISSEPVLIGAAPVKNEGEYFLRYMYKVGVTREIIMDNIETRPRTTTTTVYVNEKGGYIEVRTDPKNSSKIAKSFAQLIKQQVTMEPIQVFAPFGNNAERLADALTYRYSR
;
A
#
# COMPACT_ATOMS: atom_id res chain seq x y z
N MET A 1 4.62 13.52 12.32
CA MET A 1 4.81 12.90 10.99
C MET A 1 5.19 11.43 11.08
N LEU A 2 4.41 10.59 10.38
CA LEU A 2 4.65 9.17 10.17
C LEU A 2 5.89 8.93 9.31
N LYS A 3 6.57 7.81 9.56
CA LYS A 3 7.54 7.24 8.64
C LYS A 3 6.89 6.07 7.92
N ILE A 4 7.54 5.59 6.86
CA ILE A 4 7.03 4.51 6.01
C ILE A 4 6.74 3.24 6.85
N ALA A 5 7.59 2.92 7.82
CA ALA A 5 7.41 1.78 8.72
C ALA A 5 6.07 1.83 9.48
N GLN A 6 5.55 3.02 9.82
CA GLN A 6 4.26 3.16 10.51
C GLN A 6 3.06 2.88 9.59
N LEU A 7 3.24 2.86 8.27
CA LEU A 7 2.20 2.50 7.30
C LEU A 7 2.01 0.98 7.15
N VAL A 8 2.90 0.18 7.73
CA VAL A 8 2.83 -1.29 7.67
C VAL A 8 1.68 -1.80 8.53
N LEU A 9 0.80 -2.58 7.92
CA LEU A 9 -0.37 -3.19 8.55
C LEU A 9 -0.21 -4.71 8.62
N LEU A 10 -1.02 -5.35 9.47
CA LEU A 10 -1.04 -6.81 9.61
C LEU A 10 -1.20 -7.52 8.26
N ASN A 11 -2.08 -7.02 7.39
CA ASN A 11 -2.28 -7.58 6.06
C ASN A 11 -1.04 -7.56 5.17
N ASP A 12 -0.10 -6.62 5.39
CA ASP A 12 1.17 -6.60 4.66
C ASP A 12 2.07 -7.74 5.14
N ILE A 13 2.09 -8.03 6.45
CA ILE A 13 2.85 -9.14 7.06
C ILE A 13 2.26 -10.50 6.69
N VAL A 14 0.93 -10.65 6.73
CA VAL A 14 0.21 -11.89 6.36
C VAL A 14 0.56 -12.36 4.94
N ARG A 15 0.87 -11.43 4.03
CA ARG A 15 1.19 -11.73 2.63
C ARG A 15 2.63 -12.17 2.41
N LEU A 16 3.50 -12.05 3.41
CA LEU A 16 4.90 -12.44 3.28
C LEU A 16 5.05 -13.96 3.16
N PRO A 17 6.00 -14.45 2.35
CA PRO A 17 6.35 -15.86 2.33
C PRO A 17 6.81 -16.36 3.72
N LYS A 18 6.53 -17.64 4.03
CA LYS A 18 6.92 -18.25 5.32
C LYS A 18 8.41 -18.06 5.62
N ASP A 19 9.28 -18.20 4.63
CA ASP A 19 10.72 -18.05 4.83
C ASP A 19 11.10 -16.62 5.21
N THR A 20 10.43 -15.61 4.65
CA THR A 20 10.61 -14.21 5.07
C THR A 20 10.16 -13.99 6.51
N LEU A 21 9.03 -14.59 6.90
CA LEU A 21 8.56 -14.53 8.30
C LEU A 21 9.56 -15.17 9.26
N LYS A 22 10.18 -16.30 8.88
CA LYS A 22 11.23 -16.95 9.67
C LYS A 22 12.46 -16.06 9.84
N GLU A 23 12.92 -15.43 8.76
CA GLU A 23 14.05 -14.49 8.80
C GLU A 23 13.77 -13.33 9.74
N ILE A 24 12.57 -12.74 9.67
CA ILE A 24 12.15 -11.69 10.60
C ILE A 24 12.19 -12.20 12.05
N CYS A 25 11.66 -13.38 12.34
CA CYS A 25 11.70 -13.95 13.70
C CYS A 25 13.13 -14.15 14.20
N ILE A 26 14.04 -14.66 13.37
CA ILE A 26 15.46 -14.83 13.73
C ILE A 26 16.06 -13.48 14.11
N ASN A 27 15.86 -12.46 13.29
CA ASN A 27 16.41 -11.12 13.52
C ASN A 27 15.83 -10.44 14.76
N LEU A 28 14.59 -10.77 15.14
CA LEU A 28 13.95 -10.27 16.34
C LEU A 28 14.24 -11.15 17.58
N ASN A 29 15.11 -12.15 17.48
CA ASN A 29 15.37 -13.15 18.53
C ASN A 29 14.07 -13.80 19.04
N MET A 30 13.29 -14.36 18.12
CA MET A 30 12.01 -15.02 18.39
C MET A 30 11.99 -16.46 17.84
N PRO A 31 11.11 -17.34 18.37
CA PRO A 31 10.86 -18.64 17.76
C PRO A 31 10.46 -18.53 16.27
N ASN A 32 10.97 -19.43 15.43
CA ASN A 32 10.80 -19.41 13.96
C ASN A 32 10.29 -20.74 13.37
N ASN A 33 9.91 -21.69 14.21
CA ASN A 33 9.52 -23.05 13.82
C ASN A 33 8.00 -23.22 13.63
N GLY A 34 7.20 -22.20 13.93
CA GLY A 34 5.74 -22.21 13.79
C GLY A 34 5.22 -22.28 12.35
N THR A 35 3.90 -22.38 12.23
CA THR A 35 3.11 -22.14 11.02
C THR A 35 3.20 -20.67 10.61
N ALA A 36 2.90 -20.35 9.34
CA ALA A 36 2.91 -18.96 8.88
C ALA A 36 1.97 -18.07 9.71
N SER A 37 0.81 -18.58 10.12
CA SER A 37 -0.16 -17.84 10.94
C SER A 37 0.38 -17.52 12.34
N GLU A 38 1.08 -18.47 12.97
CA GLU A 38 1.72 -18.27 14.27
C GLU A 38 2.84 -17.22 14.15
N LEU A 39 3.74 -17.37 13.17
CA LEU A 39 4.84 -16.40 12.95
C LEU A 39 4.31 -14.98 12.71
N VAL A 40 3.27 -14.83 11.87
CA VAL A 40 2.62 -13.52 11.64
C VAL A 40 2.08 -12.93 12.93
N SER A 41 1.39 -13.74 13.74
CA SER A 41 0.79 -13.28 15.00
C SER A 41 1.84 -12.79 15.97
N ASP A 42 2.92 -13.56 16.13
CA ASP A 42 4.03 -13.23 17.02
C ASP A 42 4.75 -11.95 16.58
N ILE A 43 5.07 -11.84 15.28
CA ILE A 43 5.70 -10.64 14.70
C ILE A 43 4.80 -9.42 14.93
N TRP A 44 3.50 -9.54 14.65
CA TRP A 44 2.58 -8.43 14.77
C TRP A 44 2.40 -7.94 16.21
N LEU A 45 2.29 -8.87 17.17
CA LEU A 45 2.22 -8.54 18.59
C LEU A 45 3.45 -7.70 19.00
N LYS A 46 4.65 -8.16 18.64
CA LYS A 46 5.89 -7.42 18.96
C LYS A 46 6.00 -6.07 18.25
N MET A 47 5.47 -5.95 17.03
CA MET A 47 5.40 -4.68 16.29
C MET A 47 4.37 -3.68 16.86
N LYS A 48 3.35 -4.16 17.58
CA LYS A 48 2.32 -3.31 18.18
C LYS A 48 2.85 -2.55 19.39
N ASP A 49 3.76 -3.17 20.12
CA ASP A 49 4.26 -2.66 21.40
C ASP A 49 5.50 -1.78 21.28
N ALA A 50 6.21 -1.83 20.13
CA ALA A 50 7.47 -1.10 19.95
C ALA A 50 7.67 -0.53 18.53
N THR A 51 7.78 0.80 18.43
CA THR A 51 8.09 1.52 17.18
C THR A 51 9.45 1.13 16.58
N SER A 52 10.44 0.83 17.43
CA SER A 52 11.76 0.36 16.99
C SER A 52 11.67 -0.99 16.29
N VAL A 53 10.91 -1.94 16.85
CA VAL A 53 10.66 -3.25 16.25
C VAL A 53 9.94 -3.10 14.91
N ARG A 54 8.92 -2.23 14.84
CA ARG A 54 8.23 -1.95 13.57
C ARG A 54 9.18 -1.44 12.48
N THR A 55 10.13 -0.58 12.86
CA THR A 55 11.15 -0.05 11.93
C THR A 55 12.08 -1.17 11.46
N GLN A 56 12.57 -2.01 12.37
CA GLN A 56 13.41 -3.16 12.02
C GLN A 56 12.70 -4.12 11.08
N VAL A 57 11.45 -4.51 11.39
CA VAL A 57 10.65 -5.38 10.52
C VAL A 57 10.52 -4.77 9.14
N TYR A 58 10.15 -3.49 9.06
CA TYR A 58 10.07 -2.77 7.79
C TYR A 58 11.38 -2.85 7.00
N GLU A 59 12.53 -2.57 7.61
CA GLU A 59 13.83 -2.60 6.94
C GLU A 59 14.13 -3.98 6.31
N TYR A 60 13.78 -5.08 6.99
CA TYR A 60 14.00 -6.43 6.49
C TYR A 60 13.10 -6.85 5.33
N CYS A 61 11.90 -6.27 5.21
CA CYS A 61 10.94 -6.69 4.21
C CYS A 61 10.42 -5.56 3.32
N HIS A 62 11.09 -4.39 3.30
CA HIS A 62 10.66 -3.20 2.57
C HIS A 62 10.51 -3.44 1.06
N ASP A 63 11.26 -4.39 0.50
CA ASP A 63 11.19 -4.83 -0.90
C ASP A 63 9.99 -5.76 -1.18
N ARG A 64 9.41 -6.37 -0.13
CA ARG A 64 8.33 -7.37 -0.21
C ARG A 64 6.99 -6.89 0.36
N ILE A 65 7.01 -5.79 1.10
CA ILE A 65 5.80 -5.12 1.62
C ILE A 65 5.43 -3.94 0.73
N PHE A 66 4.17 -3.55 0.76
CA PHE A 66 3.55 -2.56 -0.14
C PHE A 66 3.55 -2.94 -1.64
N GLY A 67 4.43 -3.83 -2.10
CA GLY A 67 4.32 -4.57 -3.35
C GLY A 67 3.68 -5.93 -3.10
N GLY A 68 2.36 -6.05 -3.29
CA GLY A 68 1.73 -7.38 -3.25
C GLY A 68 2.14 -8.23 -4.46
N LYS A 69 1.70 -9.49 -4.50
CA LYS A 69 1.61 -10.31 -5.74
C LYS A 69 0.70 -9.70 -6.83
N THR A 70 0.24 -8.46 -6.64
CA THR A 70 -0.75 -7.76 -7.44
C THR A 70 -0.06 -6.91 -8.48
N SER A 71 -0.68 -6.80 -9.66
CA SER A 71 -0.21 -5.95 -10.74
C SER A 71 0.01 -4.50 -10.27
N ILE A 72 0.89 -3.81 -10.96
CA ILE A 72 1.17 -2.39 -10.74
C ILE A 72 0.50 -1.62 -11.86
N SER A 73 -0.26 -0.59 -11.52
CA SER A 73 -0.87 0.32 -12.50
C SER A 73 -0.31 1.72 -12.32
N TRP A 74 0.19 2.31 -13.39
CA TRP A 74 0.74 3.65 -13.39
C TRP A 74 -0.24 4.60 -14.03
N TYR A 75 -0.43 5.77 -13.44
CA TYR A 75 -1.26 6.84 -13.99
C TYR A 75 -0.42 8.09 -14.12
N LYS A 76 -0.45 8.70 -15.30
CA LYS A 76 0.21 9.98 -15.56
C LYS A 76 -0.81 11.10 -15.59
N PHE A 77 -0.42 12.25 -15.08
CA PHE A 77 -1.20 13.48 -15.18
C PHE A 77 -0.82 14.19 -16.48
N THR A 78 -1.81 14.58 -17.27
CA THR A 78 -1.60 15.28 -18.54
C THR A 78 -0.86 16.60 -18.36
N GLU A 79 -1.15 17.34 -17.30
CA GLU A 79 -0.58 18.65 -16.98
C GLU A 79 0.50 18.60 -15.87
N GLY A 80 0.85 17.39 -15.41
CA GLY A 80 1.67 17.18 -14.21
C GLY A 80 0.89 17.41 -12.91
N ILE A 81 1.57 17.24 -11.76
CA ILE A 81 1.03 17.54 -10.43
C ILE A 81 2.10 18.23 -9.59
N LYS A 82 1.71 19.22 -8.81
CA LYS A 82 2.57 19.87 -7.80
C LYS A 82 1.73 20.32 -6.61
N GLY A 83 2.34 20.31 -5.43
CA GLY A 83 1.72 20.76 -4.18
C GLY A 83 0.60 19.83 -3.71
N VAL A 84 0.55 18.59 -4.21
CA VAL A 84 -0.52 17.65 -3.86
C VAL A 84 -0.45 17.32 -2.37
N ARG A 85 0.75 17.20 -1.80
CA ARG A 85 0.92 17.06 -0.35
C ARG A 85 0.15 18.14 0.43
N ASN A 86 0.34 19.42 0.09
CA ASN A 86 -0.31 20.53 0.79
C ASN A 86 -1.84 20.44 0.65
N LEU A 87 -2.34 20.08 -0.53
CA LEU A 87 -3.79 19.88 -0.74
C LEU A 87 -4.35 18.75 0.12
N ILE A 88 -3.58 17.66 0.31
CA ILE A 88 -3.96 16.56 1.19
C ILE A 88 -4.01 17.04 2.65
N GLU A 89 -2.98 17.76 3.10
CA GLU A 89 -2.88 18.32 4.45
C GLU A 89 -4.05 19.30 4.72
N GLU A 90 -4.28 20.27 3.83
CA GLU A 90 -5.37 21.25 3.92
C GLU A 90 -6.75 20.59 3.98
N LYS A 91 -7.00 19.57 3.15
CA LYS A 91 -8.30 18.89 3.10
C LYS A 91 -8.61 18.09 4.36
N HIS A 92 -7.58 17.65 5.08
CA HIS A 92 -7.76 16.88 6.31
C HIS A 92 -7.59 17.73 7.58
N GLY A 93 -6.99 18.92 7.50
CA GLY A 93 -6.79 19.83 8.62
C GLY A 93 -6.08 19.12 9.79
N ASP A 94 -6.68 19.19 10.99
CA ASP A 94 -6.18 18.52 12.20
C ASP A 94 -6.09 16.99 12.08
N LYS A 95 -6.69 16.42 11.03
CA LYS A 95 -6.75 14.99 10.75
C LYS A 95 -5.71 14.56 9.71
N ASN A 96 -4.54 15.21 9.72
CA ASN A 96 -3.51 15.04 8.70
C ASN A 96 -3.03 13.57 8.56
N PRO A 97 -3.20 12.93 7.39
CA PRO A 97 -2.77 11.55 7.18
C PRO A 97 -1.24 11.39 7.22
N PHE A 98 -0.47 12.46 7.08
CA PHE A 98 0.99 12.42 7.25
C PHE A 98 1.42 12.38 8.72
N ASP A 99 0.54 12.69 9.67
CA ASP A 99 0.89 12.73 11.09
C ASP A 99 0.45 11.48 11.84
N GLU A 100 -0.68 10.89 11.46
CA GLU A 100 -1.21 9.70 12.12
C GLU A 100 -1.97 8.76 11.17
N LEU A 101 -1.94 7.48 11.53
CA LEU A 101 -2.65 6.42 10.81
C LEU A 101 -4.06 6.29 11.38
N ARG A 102 -5.06 6.52 10.54
CA ARG A 102 -6.49 6.55 10.93
C ARG A 102 -7.23 5.40 10.26
N ILE A 103 -7.41 4.32 11.01
CA ILE A 103 -8.17 3.16 10.56
C ILE A 103 -9.66 3.39 10.87
N PRO A 104 -10.56 3.40 9.87
CA PRO A 104 -11.99 3.56 10.11
C PRO A 104 -12.56 2.36 10.88
N LEU A 105 -13.68 2.56 11.57
CA LEU A 105 -14.40 1.45 12.19
C LEU A 105 -14.97 0.52 11.10
N SER A 106 -15.16 -0.76 11.44
CA SER A 106 -15.57 -1.76 10.45
C SER A 106 -16.91 -1.42 9.77
N GLU A 107 -17.87 -0.85 10.51
CA GLU A 107 -19.14 -0.36 9.96
C GLU A 107 -19.02 0.85 9.02
N GLU A 108 -17.96 1.66 9.16
CA GLU A 108 -17.74 2.88 8.36
C GLU A 108 -17.06 2.57 7.02
N ILE A 109 -16.48 1.37 6.86
CA ILE A 109 -15.75 0.98 5.65
C ILE A 109 -16.74 0.63 4.54
N SER A 110 -16.93 1.60 3.63
CA SER A 110 -17.68 1.42 2.40
C SER A 110 -16.81 0.91 1.25
N SER A 111 -17.41 0.74 0.06
CA SER A 111 -16.62 0.42 -1.12
C SER A 111 -15.72 1.58 -1.57
N GLU A 112 -16.01 2.82 -1.16
CA GLU A 112 -15.23 4.00 -1.53
C GLU A 112 -13.88 4.02 -0.80
N PRO A 113 -12.76 4.33 -1.48
CA PRO A 113 -11.45 4.31 -0.86
C PRO A 113 -11.26 5.50 0.06
N VAL A 114 -10.89 5.21 1.30
CA VAL A 114 -10.57 6.19 2.33
C VAL A 114 -9.05 6.22 2.51
N LEU A 115 -8.46 7.42 2.49
CA LEU A 115 -7.06 7.62 2.83
C LEU A 115 -6.88 7.45 4.34
N ILE A 116 -6.10 6.44 4.74
CA ILE A 116 -5.89 6.08 6.15
C ILE A 116 -4.52 6.51 6.68
N GLY A 117 -3.58 6.89 5.81
CA GLY A 117 -2.27 7.38 6.22
C GLY A 117 -1.37 7.69 5.04
N ALA A 118 -0.33 8.46 5.30
CA ALA A 118 0.66 8.90 4.34
C ALA A 118 2.05 8.99 4.99
N ALA A 119 3.11 8.78 4.23
CA ALA A 119 4.48 8.97 4.70
C ALA A 119 5.40 9.38 3.54
N PRO A 120 6.31 10.35 3.75
CA PRO A 120 7.27 10.72 2.73
C PRO A 120 8.30 9.62 2.48
N VAL A 121 8.81 9.61 1.25
CA VAL A 121 9.97 8.83 0.84
C VAL A 121 11.22 9.72 0.90
N LYS A 122 12.39 9.20 0.51
CA LYS A 122 13.67 9.92 0.59
C LYS A 122 13.72 11.18 -0.27
N ASN A 123 13.09 11.19 -1.44
CA ASN A 123 13.16 12.33 -2.36
C ASN A 123 12.00 13.31 -2.13
N GLU A 124 12.27 14.59 -2.32
CA GLU A 124 11.26 15.64 -2.25
C GLU A 124 10.17 15.42 -3.31
N GLY A 125 8.90 15.58 -2.89
CA GLY A 125 7.74 15.35 -3.76
C GLY A 125 7.41 13.87 -3.96
N GLU A 126 8.05 12.96 -3.23
CA GLU A 126 7.74 11.52 -3.25
C GLU A 126 7.19 11.05 -1.90
N TYR A 127 6.06 10.33 -1.93
CA TYR A 127 5.41 9.82 -0.72
C TYR A 127 4.53 8.60 -1.04
N PHE A 128 4.29 7.80 -0.01
CA PHE A 128 3.29 6.74 -0.03
C PHE A 128 2.00 7.23 0.62
N LEU A 129 0.88 6.80 0.04
CA LEU A 129 -0.47 6.91 0.57
C LEU A 129 -1.04 5.51 0.78
N ARG A 130 -1.76 5.30 1.87
CA ARG A 130 -2.48 4.05 2.17
C ARG A 130 -3.97 4.29 2.12
N TYR A 131 -4.64 3.52 1.27
CA TYR A 131 -6.09 3.54 1.17
C TYR A 131 -6.69 2.26 1.76
N MET A 132 -7.87 2.37 2.37
CA MET A 132 -8.68 1.25 2.84
C MET A 132 -10.08 1.30 2.22
N TYR A 133 -10.61 0.14 1.84
CA TYR A 133 -11.95 0.02 1.25
C TYR A 133 -12.50 -1.40 1.37
N LYS A 134 -13.82 -1.52 1.26
CA LYS A 134 -14.55 -2.78 1.20
C LYS A 134 -14.47 -3.39 -0.21
N VAL A 135 -14.09 -4.66 -0.27
CA VAL A 135 -14.02 -5.46 -1.52
C VAL A 135 -15.05 -6.59 -1.56
N GLY A 136 -15.90 -6.70 -0.53
CA GLY A 136 -16.97 -7.67 -0.48
C GLY A 136 -17.50 -7.89 0.93
N VAL A 137 -18.17 -9.01 1.10
CA VAL A 137 -18.62 -9.51 2.40
C VAL A 137 -18.27 -10.98 2.49
N THR A 138 -17.91 -11.43 3.68
CA THR A 138 -17.81 -12.84 4.03
C THR A 138 -19.06 -13.20 4.83
N ARG A 139 -19.66 -14.35 4.52
CA ARG A 139 -20.75 -14.92 5.31
C ARG A 139 -20.24 -16.15 6.02
N GLU A 140 -20.45 -16.21 7.32
CA GLU A 140 -20.09 -17.34 8.15
C GLU A 140 -21.37 -17.89 8.77
N ILE A 141 -21.57 -19.20 8.67
CA ILE A 141 -22.71 -19.87 9.29
C ILE A 141 -22.22 -20.40 10.63
N ILE A 142 -22.74 -19.86 11.72
CA ILE A 142 -22.43 -20.28 13.09
C ILE A 142 -23.72 -20.86 13.67
N MET A 143 -23.75 -22.19 13.75
CA MET A 143 -24.93 -22.96 14.17
C MET A 143 -26.18 -22.61 13.32
N ASP A 144 -27.13 -21.88 13.89
CA ASP A 144 -28.40 -21.44 13.28
C ASP A 144 -28.36 -19.97 12.81
N ASN A 145 -27.23 -19.28 12.97
CA ASN A 145 -27.07 -17.88 12.61
C ASN A 145 -26.13 -17.68 11.40
N ILE A 146 -26.47 -16.71 10.56
CA ILE A 146 -25.60 -16.25 9.47
C ILE A 146 -24.98 -14.91 9.88
N GLU A 147 -23.70 -14.91 10.22
CA GLU A 147 -22.94 -13.68 10.43
C GLU A 147 -22.40 -13.17 9.09
N THR A 148 -22.59 -11.88 8.81
CA THR A 148 -22.03 -11.22 7.63
C THR A 148 -21.00 -10.19 8.07
N ARG A 149 -19.76 -10.33 7.61
CA ARG A 149 -18.65 -9.41 7.91
C ARG A 149 -18.13 -8.73 6.64
N PRO A 150 -17.86 -7.42 6.65
CA PRO A 150 -17.27 -6.75 5.51
C PRO A 150 -15.85 -7.27 5.27
N ARG A 151 -15.56 -7.65 4.02
CA ARG A 151 -14.19 -7.97 3.60
C ARG A 151 -13.53 -6.69 3.14
N THR A 152 -12.51 -6.24 3.87
CA THR A 152 -11.78 -5.01 3.58
C THR A 152 -10.42 -5.32 2.98
N THR A 153 -9.85 -4.35 2.28
CA THR A 153 -8.49 -4.43 1.77
C THR A 153 -7.80 -3.09 1.88
N THR A 154 -6.48 -3.10 1.74
CA THR A 154 -5.67 -1.89 1.67
C THR A 154 -4.83 -1.86 0.41
N THR A 155 -4.65 -0.66 -0.13
CA THR A 155 -3.87 -0.38 -1.33
C THR A 155 -2.84 0.69 -1.01
N THR A 156 -1.61 0.49 -1.49
CA THR A 156 -0.59 1.53 -1.47
C THR A 156 -0.60 2.29 -2.79
N VAL A 157 -0.55 3.61 -2.71
CA VAL A 157 -0.27 4.50 -3.85
C VAL A 157 1.05 5.18 -3.58
N TYR A 158 1.98 5.07 -4.52
CA TYR A 158 3.19 5.88 -4.54
C TYR A 158 2.96 7.09 -5.42
N VAL A 159 3.34 8.27 -4.94
CA VAL A 159 3.19 9.53 -5.66
C VAL A 159 4.57 10.07 -5.99
N ASN A 160 4.77 10.49 -7.24
CA ASN A 160 5.95 11.23 -7.67
C ASN A 160 5.50 12.53 -8.34
N GLU A 161 5.53 13.63 -7.59
CA GLU A 161 5.06 14.92 -8.10
C GLU A 161 5.97 15.44 -9.23
N LYS A 162 7.29 15.29 -9.08
CA LYS A 162 8.26 15.72 -10.09
C LYS A 162 8.11 14.95 -11.40
N GLY A 163 7.85 13.65 -11.32
CA GLY A 163 7.59 12.78 -12.46
C GLY A 163 6.17 12.93 -13.04
N GLY A 164 5.26 13.58 -12.31
CA GLY A 164 3.88 13.77 -12.74
C GLY A 164 3.11 12.46 -12.86
N TYR A 165 3.32 11.51 -11.94
CA TYR A 165 2.64 10.21 -11.95
C TYR A 165 2.31 9.68 -10.55
N ILE A 166 1.35 8.76 -10.51
CA ILE A 166 1.14 7.86 -9.38
C ILE A 166 1.31 6.40 -9.81
N GLU A 167 1.81 5.58 -8.89
CA GLU A 167 1.88 4.14 -9.00
C GLU A 167 0.89 3.53 -8.00
N VAL A 168 -0.15 2.86 -8.50
CA VAL A 168 -1.17 2.20 -7.69
C VAL A 168 -0.87 0.70 -7.61
N ARG A 169 -0.55 0.22 -6.41
CA ARG A 169 -0.15 -1.17 -6.14
C ARG A 169 -1.36 -2.01 -5.73
N THR A 170 -2.19 -2.36 -6.72
CA THR A 170 -3.41 -3.16 -6.51
C THR A 170 -3.82 -3.87 -7.79
N ASP A 171 -4.75 -4.82 -7.68
CA ASP A 171 -5.35 -5.48 -8.85
C ASP A 171 -5.84 -4.44 -9.88
N PRO A 172 -5.51 -4.59 -11.19
CA PRO A 172 -5.87 -3.62 -12.22
C PRO A 172 -7.35 -3.25 -12.22
N LYS A 173 -8.26 -4.17 -11.87
CA LYS A 173 -9.70 -3.90 -11.80
C LYS A 173 -10.08 -2.85 -10.76
N ASN A 174 -9.28 -2.72 -9.70
CA ASN A 174 -9.48 -1.78 -8.61
C ASN A 174 -8.62 -0.51 -8.75
N SER A 175 -7.59 -0.54 -9.58
CA SER A 175 -6.62 0.56 -9.73
C SER A 175 -7.28 1.87 -10.16
N SER A 176 -8.21 1.81 -11.11
CA SER A 176 -8.93 2.99 -11.63
C SER A 176 -9.81 3.66 -10.57
N LYS A 177 -10.39 2.87 -9.65
CA LYS A 177 -11.17 3.38 -8.53
C LYS A 177 -10.30 4.19 -7.57
N ILE A 178 -9.09 3.69 -7.27
CA ILE A 178 -8.12 4.37 -6.41
C ILE A 178 -7.62 5.65 -7.08
N ALA A 179 -7.27 5.59 -8.36
CA ALA A 179 -6.88 6.78 -9.12
C ALA A 179 -7.99 7.84 -9.12
N LYS A 180 -9.26 7.47 -9.34
CA LYS A 180 -10.39 8.42 -9.25
C LYS A 180 -10.53 9.03 -7.86
N SER A 181 -10.42 8.24 -6.80
CA SER A 181 -10.43 8.75 -5.41
C SER A 181 -9.29 9.74 -5.17
N PHE A 182 -8.09 9.45 -5.68
CA PHE A 182 -6.95 10.37 -5.63
C PHE A 182 -7.22 11.68 -6.42
N ALA A 183 -7.75 11.61 -7.64
CA ALA A 183 -8.10 12.80 -8.43
C ALA A 183 -9.11 13.69 -7.70
N GLN A 184 -10.16 13.09 -7.15
CA GLN A 184 -11.17 13.78 -6.35
C GLN A 184 -10.59 14.36 -5.06
N LEU A 185 -9.57 13.70 -4.49
CA LEU A 185 -8.89 14.19 -3.30
C LEU A 185 -8.27 15.56 -3.58
N ILE A 186 -7.54 15.67 -4.68
CA ILE A 186 -6.76 16.86 -5.04
C ILE A 186 -7.60 17.94 -5.74
N LYS A 187 -8.84 17.64 -6.14
CA LYS A 187 -9.80 18.56 -6.81
C LYS A 187 -9.27 19.31 -8.04
N GLN A 188 -8.07 18.98 -8.50
CA GLN A 188 -7.57 19.50 -9.75
C GLN A 188 -8.35 18.79 -10.88
N GLN A 189 -8.76 19.54 -11.91
CA GLN A 189 -9.36 18.98 -13.12
C GLN A 189 -8.32 18.23 -13.96
N VAL A 190 -7.49 17.41 -13.33
CA VAL A 190 -6.46 16.66 -14.02
C VAL A 190 -7.06 15.40 -14.59
N THR A 191 -6.83 15.21 -15.89
CA THR A 191 -7.07 13.93 -16.54
C THR A 191 -5.89 13.03 -16.19
N MET A 192 -6.20 11.86 -15.62
CA MET A 192 -5.23 10.79 -15.41
C MET A 192 -5.43 9.71 -16.45
N GLU A 193 -4.35 9.36 -17.13
CA GLU A 193 -4.36 8.28 -18.11
C GLU A 193 -3.51 7.11 -17.62
N PRO A 194 -3.99 5.87 -17.76
CA PRO A 194 -3.18 4.70 -17.44
C PRO A 194 -1.99 4.62 -18.41
N ILE A 195 -0.78 4.47 -17.86
CA ILE A 195 0.42 4.28 -18.66
C ILE A 195 0.45 2.82 -19.12
N GLN A 196 0.46 2.62 -20.44
CA GLN A 196 0.67 1.30 -21.04
C GLN A 196 2.15 0.93 -20.99
N VAL A 197 2.67 0.58 -19.80
CA VAL A 197 4.10 0.33 -19.56
C VAL A 197 4.66 -0.75 -20.50
N PHE A 198 3.83 -1.71 -20.91
CA PHE A 198 4.22 -2.80 -21.81
C PHE A 198 4.18 -2.44 -23.30
N ALA A 199 3.48 -1.37 -23.70
CA ALA A 199 3.31 -1.02 -25.12
C ALA A 199 4.65 -0.76 -25.84
N PRO A 200 5.63 -0.03 -25.26
CA PRO A 200 6.95 0.14 -25.87
C PRO A 200 7.73 -1.18 -26.06
N PHE A 201 7.39 -2.21 -25.29
CA PHE A 201 8.03 -3.53 -25.33
C PHE A 201 7.21 -4.55 -26.16
N GLY A 202 6.25 -4.08 -26.96
CA GLY A 202 5.40 -4.94 -27.80
C GLY A 202 4.48 -5.84 -26.98
N ASN A 203 4.08 -5.40 -25.79
CA ASN A 203 3.28 -6.17 -24.84
C ASN A 203 3.92 -7.49 -24.37
N ASN A 204 5.26 -7.55 -24.37
CA ASN A 204 6.04 -8.72 -23.98
C ASN A 204 6.80 -8.47 -22.67
N ALA A 205 6.59 -9.35 -21.69
CA ALA A 205 7.20 -9.25 -20.37
C ALA A 205 8.70 -9.55 -20.35
N GLU A 206 9.18 -10.48 -21.18
CA GLU A 206 10.60 -10.81 -21.30
C GLU A 206 11.39 -9.61 -21.83
N ARG A 207 10.86 -8.94 -22.87
CA ARG A 207 11.50 -7.74 -23.44
C ARG A 207 11.60 -6.59 -22.43
N LEU A 208 10.59 -6.42 -21.58
CA LEU A 208 10.65 -5.46 -20.47
C LEU A 208 11.72 -5.87 -19.45
N ALA A 209 11.78 -7.15 -19.07
CA ALA A 209 12.77 -7.67 -18.12
C ALA A 209 14.21 -7.51 -18.62
N ASP A 210 14.46 -7.79 -19.90
CA ASP A 210 15.76 -7.59 -20.54
C ASP A 210 16.18 -6.12 -20.50
N ALA A 211 15.26 -5.21 -20.82
CA ALA A 211 15.52 -3.77 -20.80
C ALA A 211 15.81 -3.24 -19.39
N LEU A 212 15.17 -3.80 -18.36
CA LEU A 212 15.44 -3.45 -16.97
C LEU A 212 16.81 -3.98 -16.54
N THR A 213 17.13 -5.23 -16.84
CA THR A 213 18.42 -5.86 -16.48
C THR A 213 19.62 -5.13 -17.10
N TYR A 214 19.49 -4.69 -18.36
CA TYR A 214 20.53 -3.93 -19.05
C TYR A 214 20.80 -2.55 -18.43
N ARG A 215 19.82 -1.93 -17.75
CA ARG A 215 20.00 -0.64 -17.07
C ARG A 215 20.69 -0.75 -15.71
N TYR A 216 20.63 -1.89 -15.04
CA TYR A 216 21.30 -2.12 -13.75
C TYR A 216 22.75 -2.65 -13.89
N SER A 217 23.19 -2.89 -15.12
CA SER A 217 24.55 -3.37 -15.46
C SER A 217 25.46 -2.26 -16.03
N ARG A 218 25.03 -1.00 -15.94
CA ARG A 218 25.82 0.23 -16.18
C ARG A 218 25.79 1.11 -14.94
#